data_AF-A0A847WBU2-F1
#
_entry.id   AF-A0A847WBU2-F1
#
_cell.length_a   1.000
_cell.length_b   1.000
_cell.length_c   1.000
_cell.angle_alpha   90.00
_cell.angle_beta   90.00
_cell.angle_gamma   90.00
#
_symmetry.space_group_name_H-M   'P 1'
#
loop_
_entity.id
_entity.type
_entity.pdbx_description
1 polymer ?
#
loop_
_entity_poly.entity_id
_entity_poly.type
_entity_poly.pdbx_seq_one_letter_code
_entity_poly.pdbx_strand_id
1 'polypeptide(L)'
;MERGKITVFAVITAVLITAAVLLAFLFMDLGTDTADVNFPEAVITDGSGTGGGGSNPGSELTFARISPETVQTAIKTIKRPESYSRSLEIESFCEGGEEKFTVMVWSKGEKQRLKISAENWSQAKNILIN
;
A
#
# COMPACT_ATOMS: atom_id res chain seq x y z
N MET A 1 0.06 28.03 65.27
CA MET A 1 -0.25 28.38 63.86
C MET A 1 -1.77 28.39 63.70
N GLU A 2 -2.35 29.52 63.29
CA GLU A 2 -3.81 29.68 63.20
C GLU A 2 -4.40 28.87 62.04
N ARG A 3 -5.46 28.09 62.30
CA ARG A 3 -6.07 27.14 61.34
C ARG A 3 -6.49 27.80 60.01
N GLY A 4 -6.84 29.09 60.03
CA GLY A 4 -7.17 29.85 58.82
C GLY A 4 -6.00 30.02 57.85
N LYS A 5 -4.77 30.15 58.36
CA LYS A 5 -3.58 30.30 57.50
C LYS A 5 -3.28 29.00 56.75
N ILE A 6 -3.42 27.84 57.42
CA ILE A 6 -3.16 26.52 56.83
C ILE A 6 -4.16 26.20 55.71
N THR A 7 -5.45 26.50 55.89
CA THR A 7 -6.47 26.28 54.84
C THR A 7 -6.24 27.18 53.63
N VAL A 8 -5.85 28.45 53.84
CA VAL A 8 -5.54 29.38 52.75
C VAL A 8 -4.33 28.88 51.95
N PHE A 9 -3.27 28.41 52.60
CA PHE A 9 -2.12 27.81 51.92
C PHE A 9 -2.50 26.54 51.13
N ALA A 10 -3.38 25.70 51.68
CA ALA A 10 -3.85 24.50 50.98
C ALA A 10 -4.66 24.82 49.71
N VAL A 11 -5.55 25.81 49.78
CA VAL A 11 -6.38 26.22 48.63
C VAL A 11 -5.53 26.87 47.54
N ILE A 12 -4.59 27.75 47.91
CA ILE A 12 -3.68 28.39 46.94
C ILE A 12 -2.82 27.33 46.25
N THR A 13 -2.32 26.34 47.00
CA THR A 13 -1.51 25.26 46.44
C THR A 13 -2.30 24.38 45.48
N ALA A 14 -3.55 24.03 45.82
CA ALA A 14 -4.43 23.27 44.94
C ALA A 14 -4.70 24.01 43.61
N VAL A 15 -5.01 25.32 43.68
CA VAL A 15 -5.27 26.15 42.48
C VAL A 15 -4.01 26.23 41.61
N LEU A 16 -2.84 26.39 42.20
CA LEU A 16 -1.56 26.42 41.47
C LEU A 16 -1.27 25.09 40.75
N ILE A 17 -1.52 23.96 41.41
CA ILE A 17 -1.32 22.63 40.80
C ILE A 17 -2.28 22.43 39.62
N THR A 18 -3.56 22.80 39.78
CA THR A 18 -4.54 22.69 38.69
C THR A 18 -4.17 23.57 37.50
N ALA A 19 -3.76 24.81 37.75
CA ALA A 19 -3.30 25.72 36.69
C ALA A 19 -2.05 25.17 35.98
N ALA A 20 -1.10 24.61 36.72
CA ALA A 20 0.11 24.01 36.15
C ALA A 20 -0.20 22.79 35.26
N VAL A 21 -1.14 21.93 35.67
CA VAL A 21 -1.57 20.77 34.86
C VAL A 21 -2.24 21.22 33.57
N LEU A 22 -3.11 22.24 33.63
CA LEU A 22 -3.77 22.77 32.44
C LEU A 22 -2.79 23.42 31.46
N LEU A 23 -1.80 24.16 31.97
CA LEU A 23 -0.71 24.69 31.14
C LEU A 23 0.12 23.56 30.54
N ALA A 24 0.43 22.51 31.30
CA ALA A 24 1.14 21.36 30.78
C ALA A 24 0.37 20.68 29.64
N PHE A 25 -0.94 20.49 29.76
CA PHE A 25 -1.76 19.95 28.67
C PHE A 25 -1.86 20.88 27.46
N LEU A 26 -1.84 22.20 27.65
CA LEU A 26 -1.88 23.18 26.56
C LEU A 26 -0.55 23.23 25.78
N PHE A 27 0.57 23.02 26.47
CA PHE A 27 1.92 23.03 25.88
C PHE A 27 2.45 21.64 25.51
N MET A 28 1.74 20.58 25.87
CA MET A 28 2.05 19.23 25.45
C MET A 28 1.57 19.10 24.01
N ASP A 29 2.49 19.29 23.08
CA ASP A 29 2.26 19.09 21.66
C ASP A 29 1.84 17.63 21.44
N LEU A 30 0.55 17.36 21.24
CA LEU A 30 0.04 16.05 20.81
C LEU A 30 0.32 15.82 19.31
N GLY A 31 1.48 16.28 18.84
CA GLY A 31 1.96 16.05 17.50
C GLY A 31 2.06 14.55 17.26
N THR A 32 1.14 14.01 16.48
CA THR A 32 1.38 12.73 15.82
C THR A 32 2.49 12.99 14.82
N ASP A 33 3.74 12.80 15.22
CA ASP A 33 4.88 12.68 14.32
C ASP A 33 4.58 11.52 13.37
N THR A 34 3.84 11.82 12.31
CA THR A 34 3.68 10.90 11.20
C THR A 34 5.04 10.94 10.54
N ALA A 35 5.82 9.88 10.74
CA ALA A 35 7.15 9.74 10.18
C ALA A 35 7.10 10.16 8.71
N ASP A 36 7.86 11.19 8.37
CA ASP A 36 7.92 11.71 7.01
C ASP A 36 8.60 10.65 6.14
N VAL A 37 7.80 9.91 5.36
CA VAL A 37 8.30 8.86 4.47
C VAL A 37 8.86 9.56 3.23
N ASN A 38 10.10 10.01 3.37
CA ASN A 38 10.83 10.61 2.27
C ASN A 38 11.34 9.48 1.38
N PHE A 39 10.67 9.27 0.24
CA PHE A 39 11.17 8.35 -0.78
C PHE A 39 12.46 8.93 -1.35
N PRO A 40 13.54 8.14 -1.50
CA PRO A 40 14.70 8.60 -2.23
C PRO A 40 14.24 9.05 -3.61
N GLU A 41 14.63 10.26 -3.99
CA GLU A 41 14.33 10.80 -5.30
C GLU A 41 14.78 9.79 -6.35
N ALA A 42 13.83 9.29 -7.15
CA ALA A 42 14.13 8.33 -8.19
C ALA A 42 15.01 9.05 -9.22
N VAL A 43 16.32 8.85 -9.10
CA VAL A 43 17.25 9.23 -10.16
C VAL A 43 16.91 8.31 -11.34
N ILE A 44 16.07 8.82 -12.23
CA ILE A 44 15.86 8.24 -13.55
C ILE A 44 17.12 8.56 -14.34
N THR A 45 18.15 7.72 -14.24
CA THR A 45 19.22 7.74 -15.22
C THR A 45 18.72 6.98 -16.44
N ASP A 46 18.40 7.73 -17.48
CA ASP A 46 18.01 7.19 -18.78
C ASP A 46 19.09 6.22 -19.29
N GLY A 47 18.70 4.96 -19.42
CA GLY A 47 19.29 3.95 -20.31
C GLY A 47 20.81 3.89 -20.43
N SER A 48 21.45 3.08 -19.60
CA SER A 48 22.45 2.03 -19.96
C SER A 48 23.35 1.77 -18.77
N GLY A 49 23.46 0.50 -18.37
CA GLY A 49 24.34 0.14 -17.26
C GLY A 49 25.80 0.38 -17.63
N THR A 50 26.52 1.17 -16.84
CA THR A 50 27.94 0.95 -16.46
C THR A 50 28.20 1.72 -15.16
N GLY A 51 28.87 1.06 -14.20
CA GLY A 51 28.96 1.50 -12.81
C GLY A 51 29.83 2.74 -12.53
N GLY A 52 29.70 3.25 -11.31
CA GLY A 52 30.52 4.34 -10.79
C GLY A 52 30.05 4.91 -9.45
N GLY A 53 30.21 4.14 -8.37
CA GLY A 53 30.60 4.67 -7.05
C GLY A 53 29.66 5.66 -6.35
N GLY A 54 28.68 5.14 -5.62
CA GLY A 54 28.06 5.81 -4.49
C GLY A 54 27.94 4.82 -3.35
N SER A 55 29.06 4.55 -2.67
CA SER A 55 29.17 3.64 -1.54
C SER A 55 28.27 4.09 -0.38
N ASN A 56 27.01 3.67 -0.39
CA ASN A 56 26.17 3.59 0.80
C ASN A 56 26.19 2.13 1.29
N PRO A 57 26.96 1.81 2.35
CA PRO A 57 27.00 0.48 2.91
C PRO A 57 25.78 0.30 3.80
N GLY A 58 24.70 -0.29 3.27
CA GLY A 58 23.53 -0.53 4.14
C GLY A 58 22.30 -1.19 3.53
N SER A 59 22.11 -1.17 2.22
CA SER A 59 20.96 -1.85 1.61
C SER A 59 21.18 -2.07 0.12
N GLU A 60 21.79 -3.20 -0.21
CA GLU A 60 21.88 -3.70 -1.59
C GLU A 60 20.48 -4.14 -2.05
N LEU A 61 19.62 -3.16 -2.33
CA LEU A 61 18.32 -3.38 -2.95
C LEU A 61 18.58 -3.89 -4.37
N THR A 62 18.57 -5.21 -4.52
CA THR A 62 18.66 -5.87 -5.82
C THR A 62 17.35 -5.64 -6.56
N PHE A 63 17.29 -4.62 -7.40
CA PHE A 63 16.14 -4.39 -8.26
C PHE A 63 16.06 -5.50 -9.30
N ALA A 64 15.01 -6.33 -9.22
CA ALA A 64 14.73 -7.30 -10.26
C ALA A 64 14.25 -6.57 -11.52
N ARG A 65 14.93 -6.80 -12.64
CA ARG A 65 14.53 -6.25 -13.94
C ARG A 65 13.16 -6.82 -14.32
N ILE A 66 12.14 -5.96 -14.37
CA ILE A 66 10.81 -6.33 -14.85
C ILE A 66 10.84 -6.32 -16.38
N SER A 67 10.72 -7.50 -16.96
CA SER A 67 10.53 -7.69 -18.40
C SER A 67 9.49 -8.79 -18.63
N PRO A 68 8.89 -8.89 -19.83
CA PRO A 68 7.98 -9.98 -20.15
C PRO A 68 8.56 -11.36 -19.83
N GLU A 69 9.86 -11.56 -20.10
CA GLU A 69 10.58 -12.80 -19.83
C GLU A 69 10.67 -13.11 -18.33
N THR A 70 11.04 -12.12 -17.51
CA THR A 70 11.11 -12.28 -16.04
C THR A 70 9.72 -12.55 -15.45
N VAL A 71 8.68 -11.86 -15.95
CA VAL A 71 7.29 -12.07 -15.51
C VAL A 71 6.81 -13.48 -15.86
N GLN A 72 7.04 -13.94 -17.09
CA GLN A 72 6.66 -15.30 -17.49
C GLN A 72 7.42 -16.37 -16.71
N THR A 73 8.68 -16.10 -16.38
CA THR A 73 9.48 -16.98 -15.51
C THR A 73 8.88 -17.08 -14.11
N ALA A 74 8.48 -15.95 -13.51
CA ALA A 74 7.80 -15.95 -12.22
C ALA A 74 6.43 -16.65 -12.27
N ILE A 75 5.64 -16.46 -13.33
CA ILE A 75 4.34 -17.12 -13.49
C ILE A 75 4.49 -18.65 -13.53
N LYS A 76 5.57 -19.16 -14.12
CA LYS A 76 5.85 -20.61 -14.19
C LYS A 76 6.17 -21.23 -12.83
N THR A 77 6.64 -20.47 -11.85
CA THR A 77 6.95 -21.02 -10.51
C THR A 77 5.70 -21.19 -9.64
N ILE A 78 4.58 -20.57 -10.02
CA ILE A 78 3.32 -20.62 -9.27
C ILE A 78 2.66 -22.00 -9.47
N LYS A 79 2.61 -22.81 -8.41
CA LYS A 79 1.83 -24.04 -8.38
C LYS A 79 0.33 -23.69 -8.35
N ARG A 80 -0.43 -24.22 -9.31
CA ARG A 80 -1.88 -24.07 -9.38
C ARG A 80 -2.57 -25.38 -9.03
N PRO A 81 -3.71 -25.36 -8.31
CA PRO A 81 -4.53 -26.55 -8.14
C PRO A 81 -4.98 -27.12 -9.48
N GLU A 82 -5.20 -28.43 -9.54
CA GLU A 82 -5.73 -29.11 -10.74
C GLU A 82 -7.12 -28.59 -11.15
N SER A 83 -7.91 -28.15 -10.16
CA SER A 83 -9.23 -27.57 -10.35
C SER A 83 -9.36 -26.28 -9.55
N TYR A 84 -9.63 -25.15 -10.22
CA TYR A 84 -9.84 -23.86 -9.56
C TYR A 84 -10.75 -22.95 -10.38
N SER A 85 -11.25 -21.90 -9.74
CA SER A 85 -11.94 -20.80 -10.40
C SER A 85 -11.44 -19.45 -9.89
N ARG A 86 -11.36 -18.46 -10.77
CA ARG A 86 -10.99 -17.07 -10.43
C ARG A 86 -11.83 -16.06 -11.20
N SER A 87 -12.09 -14.92 -10.59
CA SER A 87 -12.67 -13.75 -11.25
C SER A 87 -11.60 -12.67 -11.34
N LEU A 88 -11.41 -12.10 -12.53
CA LEU A 88 -10.53 -10.96 -12.75
C LEU A 88 -11.38 -9.79 -13.21
N GLU A 89 -11.23 -8.65 -12.56
CA GLU A 89 -11.72 -7.37 -13.03
C GLU A 89 -10.55 -6.65 -13.67
N ILE A 90 -10.71 -6.26 -14.93
CA ILE A 90 -9.67 -5.59 -15.70
C ILE A 90 -10.22 -4.24 -16.14
N GLU A 91 -9.54 -3.20 -15.69
CA GLU A 91 -9.79 -1.82 -16.08
C GLU A 91 -8.63 -1.38 -16.97
N SER A 92 -8.96 -0.93 -18.19
CA SER A 92 -7.99 -0.44 -19.16
C SER A 92 -8.19 1.05 -19.36
N PHE A 93 -7.13 1.83 -19.15
CA PHE A 93 -7.09 3.27 -19.39
C PHE A 93 -6.16 3.54 -20.59
N CYS A 94 -6.73 3.50 -21.80
CA CYS A 94 -5.99 3.79 -23.04
C CYS A 94 -6.50 5.10 -23.66
N GLU A 95 -5.76 5.65 -24.64
CA GLU A 95 -6.13 6.91 -25.33
C GLU A 95 -7.48 6.87 -26.10
N GLY A 96 -8.20 5.75 -26.05
CA GLY A 96 -9.56 5.58 -26.59
C GLY A 96 -10.68 5.55 -25.53
N GLY A 97 -10.35 5.69 -24.24
CA GLY A 97 -11.32 5.66 -23.13
C GLY A 97 -11.01 4.62 -22.06
N GLU A 98 -11.89 4.56 -21.07
CA GLU A 98 -11.87 3.55 -20.01
C GLU A 98 -12.75 2.37 -20.41
N GLU A 99 -12.18 1.16 -20.41
CA GLU A 99 -12.92 -0.07 -20.62
C GLU A 99 -12.80 -0.98 -19.40
N LYS A 100 -13.95 -1.44 -18.90
CA LYS A 100 -14.03 -2.42 -17.80
C LYS A 100 -14.56 -3.74 -18.31
N PHE A 101 -13.86 -4.82 -17.98
CA PHE A 101 -14.31 -6.16 -18.27
C PHE A 101 -14.00 -7.13 -17.14
N THR A 102 -14.92 -8.06 -16.92
CA THR A 102 -14.78 -9.17 -15.98
C THR A 102 -14.47 -10.45 -16.74
N VAL A 103 -13.40 -11.14 -16.33
CA VAL A 103 -13.01 -12.45 -16.83
C VAL A 103 -13.17 -13.49 -15.72
N MET A 104 -14.11 -14.41 -15.88
CA MET A 104 -14.26 -15.56 -14.99
C MET A 104 -13.61 -16.78 -15.63
N VAL A 105 -12.65 -17.38 -14.94
CA VAL A 105 -11.90 -18.56 -15.40
C VAL A 105 -12.26 -19.74 -14.52
N TRP A 106 -12.57 -20.88 -15.14
CA TRP A 106 -12.66 -22.18 -14.49
C TRP A 106 -11.64 -23.10 -15.15
N SER A 107 -10.80 -23.75 -14.35
CA SER A 107 -9.82 -24.74 -14.80
C SER A 107 -10.14 -26.09 -14.17
N LYS A 108 -10.07 -27.17 -14.95
CA LYS A 108 -10.12 -28.55 -14.48
C LYS A 108 -9.22 -29.42 -15.36
N GLY A 109 -8.06 -29.80 -14.84
CA GLY A 109 -7.02 -30.48 -15.62
C GLY A 109 -6.56 -29.59 -16.77
N GLU A 110 -6.52 -30.15 -17.98
CA GLU A 110 -6.15 -29.44 -19.22
C GLU A 110 -7.27 -28.53 -19.75
N LYS A 111 -8.50 -28.70 -19.25
CA LYS A 111 -9.67 -27.95 -19.73
C LYS A 111 -9.82 -26.64 -19.00
N GLN A 112 -10.03 -25.57 -19.77
CA GLN A 112 -10.33 -24.25 -19.22
C GLN A 112 -11.58 -23.67 -19.87
N ARG A 113 -12.43 -23.05 -19.06
CA ARG A 113 -13.54 -22.21 -19.52
C ARG A 113 -13.28 -20.78 -19.09
N LEU A 114 -13.41 -19.85 -20.02
CA LEU A 114 -13.41 -18.42 -19.75
C LEU A 114 -14.79 -17.87 -20.07
N LYS A 115 -15.32 -17.03 -19.19
CA LYS A 115 -16.48 -16.18 -19.45
C LYS A 115 -16.01 -14.74 -19.34
N ILE A 116 -16.16 -13.98 -20.42
CA ILE A 116 -15.78 -12.58 -20.51
C ILE A 116 -17.06 -11.76 -20.63
N SER A 117 -17.23 -10.77 -19.76
CA SER A 117 -18.33 -9.82 -19.82
C SER A 117 -17.79 -8.41 -19.65
N ALA A 118 -18.29 -7.48 -20.45
CA ALA A 118 -18.06 -6.06 -20.28
C ALA A 118 -19.41 -5.37 -20.06
N GLU A 119 -19.42 -4.22 -19.39
CA GLU A 119 -20.65 -3.48 -19.06
C GLU A 119 -21.42 -3.08 -20.33
N ASN A 120 -20.69 -2.73 -21.39
CA ASN A 120 -21.25 -2.33 -22.69
C ASN A 120 -21.64 -3.51 -23.59
N TRP A 121 -21.51 -4.77 -23.15
CA TRP A 121 -21.86 -5.94 -23.95
C TRP A 121 -23.23 -6.48 -23.54
N SER A 122 -24.10 -6.74 -24.52
CA SER A 122 -25.42 -7.36 -24.26
C SER A 122 -25.33 -8.82 -23.83
N GLN A 123 -24.23 -9.50 -24.14
CA GLN A 123 -24.00 -10.91 -23.81
C GLN A 123 -22.55 -11.17 -23.41
N ALA A 124 -22.36 -12.10 -22.47
CA ALA A 124 -21.03 -12.59 -22.11
C ALA A 124 -20.50 -13.57 -23.17
N LYS A 125 -19.21 -13.44 -23.50
CA LYS A 125 -18.50 -14.35 -24.40
C LYS A 125 -17.94 -15.53 -23.62
N ASN A 126 -18.32 -16.74 -23.99
CA ASN A 126 -17.75 -17.96 -23.43
C ASN A 126 -16.69 -18.54 -24.37
N ILE A 127 -15.53 -18.90 -23.82
CA ILE A 127 -14.42 -19.53 -24.54
C ILE A 127 -14.07 -20.82 -23.82
N LEU A 128 -13.94 -21.91 -24.58
CA LEU A 128 -13.50 -23.20 -24.08
C LEU A 128 -12.13 -23.50 -24.67
N ILE A 129 -11.20 -23.92 -23.83
CA ILE A 129 -9.85 -24.34 -24.18
C ILE A 129 -9.74 -25.80 -23.75
N ASN A 130 -9.37 -26.67 -24.70
CA ASN A 130 -9.13 -28.09 -24.51
C ASN A 130 -7.68 -28.43 -24.81
#